data_AF-V9EA16-F1
#
_entry.id   AF-V9EA16-F1
#
_cell.length_a   1.000
_cell.length_b   1.000
_cell.length_c   1.000
_cell.angle_alpha   90.00
_cell.angle_beta   90.00
_cell.angle_gamma   90.00
#
_symmetry.space_group_name_H-M   'P 1'
#
loop_
_entity.id
_entity.type
_entity.pdbx_description
1 polymer ?
#
loop_
_entity_poly.entity_id
_entity_poly.type
_entity_poly.pdbx_seq_one_letter_code
_entity_poly.pdbx_strand_id
1 'polypeptide(L)'
;MANGVENSLRLITSTAAIEALQSQRPVAPGTLRTFVNAVGDKISNMQAEFTRSLAYSYGEPKKSVGVMPELSQILCDLLLEADDSALVNEFFTKVTTTIDAVNLRTERLCSSTALGSLWKWVIRSADKSTFDTLAEKFQQLEPSQLRLVVEAISEHVGGIDSSDEKFEVLTSIAAVRMTWLKSQVQGQTVKPFSWEMPNAVFPDNARIQAFLRGHEMSMTTTGVRVFSGLPAARKYANSAQQTNCSFKMEPGGRGKDAYVTITKTRT
;
A
#
# COMPACT_ATOMS: atom_id res chain seq x y z
N MET A 1 27.55 -35.75 -0.35
CA MET A 1 26.45 -35.03 -1.04
C MET A 1 26.65 -33.51 -1.12
N ALA A 2 27.59 -32.91 -0.38
CA ALA A 2 27.87 -31.46 -0.43
C ALA A 2 28.35 -30.92 -1.79
N ASN A 3 29.02 -31.73 -2.61
CA ASN A 3 29.62 -31.30 -3.88
C ASN A 3 28.59 -31.00 -4.99
N GLY A 4 27.31 -31.37 -4.81
CA GLY A 4 26.28 -31.13 -5.83
C GLY A 4 25.92 -29.65 -5.96
N VAL A 5 25.76 -28.95 -4.82
CA VAL A 5 25.37 -27.54 -4.77
C VAL A 5 26.51 -26.62 -5.24
N GLU A 6 27.75 -26.93 -4.84
CA GLU A 6 28.94 -26.19 -5.28
C GLU A 6 29.19 -26.32 -6.79
N ASN A 7 29.00 -27.51 -7.37
CA ASN A 7 29.14 -27.72 -8.81
C ASN A 7 27.99 -27.04 -9.59
N SER A 8 26.77 -27.03 -9.05
CA SER A 8 25.63 -26.33 -9.65
C SER A 8 25.87 -24.83 -9.74
N LEU A 9 26.42 -24.18 -8.71
CA LEU A 9 26.78 -22.75 -8.74
C LEU A 9 27.85 -22.39 -9.76
N ARG A 10 28.79 -23.32 -10.01
CA ARG A 10 29.87 -23.18 -11.00
C ARG A 10 29.39 -23.37 -12.44
N LEU A 11 28.41 -24.23 -12.69
CA LEU A 11 28.11 -24.71 -14.04
C LEU A 11 26.72 -24.35 -14.58
N ILE A 12 25.73 -24.07 -13.72
CA ILE A 12 24.33 -23.99 -14.16
C ILE A 12 23.64 -22.85 -13.40
N THR A 13 22.78 -22.11 -14.10
CA THR A 13 21.98 -20.97 -13.62
C THR A 13 21.48 -21.09 -12.16
N SER A 14 21.36 -19.96 -11.45
CA SER A 14 20.85 -19.84 -10.07
C SER A 14 19.64 -20.72 -9.76
N THR A 15 18.78 -20.97 -10.76
CA THR A 15 17.63 -21.87 -10.73
C THR A 15 17.96 -23.33 -10.37
N ALA A 16 19.02 -23.92 -10.94
CA ALA A 16 19.37 -25.32 -10.67
C ALA A 16 19.94 -25.52 -9.26
N ALA A 17 20.65 -24.51 -8.75
CA ALA A 17 21.13 -24.53 -7.38
C ALA A 17 19.99 -24.34 -6.36
N ILE A 18 18.98 -23.53 -6.71
CA ILE A 18 17.73 -23.40 -5.95
C ILE A 18 17.00 -24.74 -5.85
N GLU A 19 16.78 -25.44 -6.97
CA GLU A 19 16.09 -26.74 -6.98
C GLU A 19 16.85 -27.81 -6.17
N ALA A 20 18.18 -27.78 -6.24
CA ALA A 20 19.04 -28.67 -5.45
C ALA A 20 18.94 -28.39 -3.93
N LEU A 21 18.79 -27.13 -3.52
CA LEU A 21 18.60 -26.77 -2.11
C LEU A 21 17.19 -27.14 -1.62
N GLN A 22 16.17 -26.93 -2.44
CA GLN A 22 14.79 -27.28 -2.10
C GLN A 22 14.60 -28.79 -1.91
N SER A 23 15.22 -29.60 -2.77
CA SER A 23 15.17 -31.07 -2.66
C SER A 23 15.95 -31.62 -1.46
N GLN A 24 16.76 -30.80 -0.79
CA GLN A 24 17.57 -31.17 0.37
C GLN A 24 17.04 -30.60 1.70
N ARG A 25 15.81 -30.10 1.74
CA ARG A 25 15.24 -29.60 3.01
C ARG A 25 15.08 -30.74 4.05
N PRO A 26 15.45 -30.50 5.33
CA PRO A 26 16.06 -29.29 5.87
C PRO A 26 17.55 -29.18 5.51
N VAL A 27 17.97 -27.99 5.09
CA VAL A 27 19.37 -27.74 4.67
C VAL A 27 20.23 -27.46 5.89
N ALA A 28 21.37 -28.15 6.02
CA ALA A 28 22.30 -27.91 7.11
C ALA A 28 22.88 -26.47 7.05
N PRO A 29 22.99 -25.75 8.17
CA PRO A 29 23.47 -24.36 8.20
C PRO A 29 24.83 -24.17 7.52
N GLY A 30 25.76 -25.12 7.68
CA GLY A 30 27.07 -25.07 7.01
C GLY A 30 26.97 -25.11 5.48
N THR A 31 26.06 -25.92 4.93
CA THR A 31 25.83 -25.99 3.46
C THR A 31 25.21 -24.71 2.95
N LEU A 32 24.25 -24.16 3.70
CA LEU A 32 23.62 -22.88 3.37
C LEU A 32 24.63 -21.71 3.44
N ARG A 33 25.54 -21.73 4.43
CA ARG A 33 26.65 -20.76 4.57
C ARG A 33 27.56 -20.76 3.34
N THR A 34 28.00 -21.93 2.89
CA THR A 34 28.84 -22.05 1.69
C THR A 34 28.11 -21.53 0.44
N PHE A 35 26.83 -21.86 0.30
CA PHE A 35 26.02 -21.40 -0.83
C PHE A 35 25.89 -19.87 -0.85
N VAL A 36 25.50 -19.28 0.28
CA VAL A 36 25.39 -17.84 0.47
C VAL A 36 26.70 -17.13 0.12
N ASN A 37 27.81 -17.65 0.64
CA ASN A 37 29.11 -17.04 0.43
C ASN A 37 29.49 -17.04 -1.05
N ALA A 38 29.28 -18.16 -1.75
CA ALA A 38 29.53 -18.29 -3.18
C ALA A 38 28.63 -17.39 -4.04
N VAL A 39 27.35 -17.22 -3.66
CA VAL A 39 26.43 -16.27 -4.34
C VAL A 39 26.92 -14.83 -4.17
N GLY A 40 27.28 -14.44 -2.95
CA GLY A 40 27.83 -13.11 -2.66
C GLY A 40 29.09 -12.81 -3.46
N ASP A 41 30.05 -13.74 -3.48
CA ASP A 41 31.31 -13.56 -4.22
C ASP A 41 31.06 -13.45 -5.74
N LYS A 42 30.12 -14.23 -6.27
CA LYS A 42 29.74 -14.16 -7.68
C LYS A 42 29.12 -12.81 -8.04
N ILE A 43 28.23 -12.27 -7.19
CA ILE A 43 27.64 -10.95 -7.38
C ILE A 43 28.72 -9.85 -7.35
N SER A 44 29.61 -9.89 -6.36
CA SER A 44 30.72 -8.94 -6.24
C SER A 44 31.66 -8.97 -7.46
N ASN A 45 32.00 -10.16 -7.95
CA ASN A 45 32.84 -10.32 -9.13
C ASN A 45 32.15 -9.80 -10.40
N MET A 46 30.87 -10.11 -10.60
CA MET A 46 30.10 -9.59 -11.74
C MET A 46 29.98 -8.06 -11.70
N GLN A 47 29.82 -7.49 -10.51
CA GLN A 47 29.78 -6.04 -10.32
C GLN A 47 31.14 -5.40 -10.62
N ALA A 48 32.23 -5.99 -10.14
CA ALA A 48 33.59 -5.52 -10.44
C ALA A 48 33.88 -5.57 -11.95
N GLU A 49 33.44 -6.63 -12.65
CA GLU A 49 33.54 -6.72 -14.10
C GLU A 49 32.68 -5.68 -14.82
N PHE A 50 31.45 -5.41 -14.34
CA PHE A 50 30.58 -4.38 -14.89
C PHE A 50 31.20 -2.99 -14.74
N THR A 51 31.66 -2.63 -13.53
CA THR A 51 32.34 -1.36 -13.27
C THR A 51 33.62 -1.20 -14.10
N ARG A 52 34.40 -2.28 -14.26
CA ARG A 52 35.59 -2.29 -15.12
C ARG A 52 35.23 -2.12 -16.60
N SER A 53 34.10 -2.68 -17.04
CA SER A 53 33.62 -2.53 -18.42
C SER A 53 33.15 -1.11 -18.73
N LEU A 54 32.54 -0.42 -17.75
CA LEU A 54 32.18 1.00 -17.86
C LEU A 54 33.40 1.91 -17.95
N ALA A 55 34.52 1.55 -17.31
CA ALA A 55 35.73 2.35 -17.31
C ALA A 55 36.55 2.29 -18.61
N TYR A 56 36.35 1.28 -19.48
CA TYR A 56 37.28 1.00 -20.59
C TYR A 56 36.63 0.57 -21.94
N SER A 57 35.32 0.72 -22.16
CA SER A 57 34.66 0.16 -23.36
C SER A 57 33.85 1.15 -24.22
N TYR A 58 34.05 1.08 -25.54
CA TYR A 58 33.17 1.59 -26.62
C TYR A 58 32.15 0.54 -27.10
N GLY A 59 31.90 -0.52 -26.32
CA GLY A 59 30.92 -1.58 -26.61
C GLY A 59 29.64 -1.43 -25.81
N GLU A 60 28.55 -2.06 -26.26
CA GLU A 60 27.26 -2.01 -25.58
C GLU A 60 27.38 -2.39 -24.09
N PRO A 61 26.76 -1.62 -23.18
CA PRO A 61 26.84 -1.90 -21.75
C PRO A 61 26.25 -3.29 -21.43
N LYS A 62 27.05 -4.13 -20.78
CA LYS A 62 26.59 -5.44 -20.28
C LYS A 62 25.41 -5.20 -19.33
N LYS A 63 24.29 -5.91 -19.52
CA LYS A 63 23.09 -5.76 -18.67
C LYS A 63 23.43 -6.02 -17.20
N SER A 64 23.01 -5.11 -16.33
CA SER A 64 22.99 -5.31 -14.88
C SER A 64 22.18 -6.58 -14.56
N VAL A 65 22.86 -7.61 -14.08
CA VAL A 65 22.21 -8.83 -13.60
C VAL A 65 21.72 -8.54 -12.19
N GLY A 66 20.48 -8.05 -12.09
CA GLY A 66 19.80 -7.93 -10.81
C GLY A 66 19.61 -9.32 -10.17
N VAL A 67 19.71 -9.39 -8.84
CA VAL A 67 19.31 -10.58 -8.09
C VAL A 67 17.85 -10.91 -8.46
N MET A 68 17.62 -12.15 -8.93
CA MET A 68 16.27 -12.63 -9.27
C MET A 68 15.41 -12.64 -8.00
N PRO A 69 14.18 -12.08 -8.02
CA PRO A 69 13.29 -12.07 -6.87
C PRO A 69 13.05 -13.46 -6.27
N GLU A 70 12.96 -14.50 -7.11
CA GLU A 70 12.75 -15.87 -6.63
C GLU A 70 13.94 -16.37 -5.79
N LEU A 71 15.17 -15.96 -6.11
CA LEU A 71 16.37 -16.32 -5.36
C LEU A 71 16.37 -15.68 -3.97
N SER A 72 16.01 -14.40 -3.87
CA SER A 72 15.94 -13.69 -2.58
C SER A 72 14.90 -14.30 -1.65
N GLN A 73 13.74 -14.67 -2.18
CA GLN A 73 12.67 -15.26 -1.38
C GLN A 73 13.05 -16.63 -0.83
N ILE A 74 13.57 -17.51 -1.69
CA ILE A 74 13.93 -18.88 -1.30
C ILE A 74 15.10 -18.89 -0.31
N LEU A 75 16.08 -17.99 -0.49
CA LEU A 75 17.15 -17.80 0.48
C LEU A 75 16.62 -17.36 1.85
N CYS A 76 15.68 -16.41 1.90
CA CYS A 76 15.07 -15.99 3.16
C CYS A 76 14.32 -17.13 3.85
N ASP A 77 13.59 -17.96 3.10
CA ASP A 77 12.90 -19.12 3.66
C ASP A 77 13.88 -20.15 4.22
N LEU A 78 14.96 -20.46 3.49
CA LEU A 78 15.99 -21.39 3.95
C LEU A 78 16.74 -20.88 5.19
N LEU A 79 16.99 -19.58 5.25
CA LEU A 79 17.63 -18.92 6.40
C LEU A 79 16.74 -18.95 7.64
N LEU A 80 15.42 -18.77 7.47
CA LEU A 80 14.46 -18.91 8.56
C LEU A 80 14.35 -20.35 9.05
N GLU A 81 14.34 -21.32 8.14
CA GLU A 81 14.32 -22.75 8.48
C GLU A 81 15.58 -23.22 9.20
N ALA A 82 16.73 -22.62 8.89
CA ALA A 82 18.00 -22.97 9.52
C ALA A 82 18.08 -22.54 11.00
N ASP A 83 17.26 -21.56 11.42
CA ASP A 83 17.23 -20.95 12.77
C ASP A 83 18.62 -20.57 13.33
N ASP A 84 19.61 -20.37 12.46
CA ASP A 84 20.99 -20.04 12.80
C ASP A 84 21.17 -18.52 12.70
N SER A 85 21.05 -17.85 13.84
CA SER A 85 21.19 -16.39 13.92
C SER A 85 22.55 -15.89 13.43
N ALA A 86 23.63 -16.67 13.54
CA ALA A 86 24.95 -16.28 13.04
C ALA A 86 25.02 -16.37 11.51
N LEU A 87 24.37 -17.38 10.92
CA LEU A 87 24.24 -17.51 9.47
C LEU A 87 23.37 -16.41 8.86
N VAL A 88 22.27 -16.05 9.52
CA VAL A 88 21.41 -14.93 9.10
C VAL A 88 22.19 -13.62 9.17
N ASN A 89 22.95 -13.37 10.24
CA ASN A 89 23.89 -12.24 10.34
C ASN A 89 24.89 -12.25 9.17
N GLU A 90 25.57 -13.37 8.91
CA GLU A 90 26.59 -13.46 7.86
C GLU A 90 25.98 -13.21 6.46
N PHE A 91 24.81 -13.77 6.17
CA PHE A 91 24.08 -13.52 4.92
C PHE A 91 23.70 -12.06 4.80
N PHE A 92 23.01 -11.50 5.80
CA PHE A 92 22.53 -10.13 5.71
C PHE A 92 23.66 -9.13 5.79
N THR A 93 24.70 -9.27 6.62
CA THR A 93 25.89 -8.40 6.59
C THR A 93 26.59 -8.47 5.25
N LYS A 94 26.78 -9.66 4.67
CA LYS A 94 27.39 -9.78 3.34
C LYS A 94 26.48 -9.18 2.27
N VAL A 95 25.17 -9.36 2.36
CA VAL A 95 24.18 -8.75 1.46
C VAL A 95 24.04 -7.24 1.70
N THR A 96 24.13 -6.71 2.92
CA THR A 96 23.94 -5.29 3.28
C THR A 96 25.18 -4.46 3.03
N THR A 97 26.38 -4.99 3.31
CA THR A 97 27.63 -4.41 2.79
C THR A 97 27.63 -4.42 1.26
N THR A 98 27.00 -5.43 0.66
CA THR A 98 26.71 -5.44 -0.77
C THR A 98 25.54 -4.52 -1.14
N ILE A 99 24.58 -4.16 -0.26
CA ILE A 99 23.47 -3.21 -0.52
C ILE A 99 23.97 -1.75 -0.54
N ASP A 100 25.04 -1.43 0.19
CA ASP A 100 25.71 -0.15 0.00
C ASP A 100 26.45 -0.09 -1.34
N ALA A 101 26.92 -1.23 -1.86
CA ALA A 101 27.56 -1.34 -3.18
C ALA A 101 26.58 -1.59 -4.35
N VAL A 102 25.44 -2.20 -4.07
CA VAL A 102 24.38 -2.60 -4.98
C VAL A 102 23.18 -1.83 -4.51
N ASN A 103 22.88 -0.77 -5.24
CA ASN A 103 21.67 0.03 -5.18
C ASN A 103 20.43 -0.86 -5.36
N LEU A 104 20.14 -1.70 -4.35
CA LEU A 104 19.12 -2.73 -4.34
C LEU A 104 17.85 -1.95 -4.20
N ARG A 105 17.21 -1.65 -5.34
CA ARG A 105 16.07 -0.73 -5.44
C ARG A 105 15.15 -0.98 -4.26
N THR A 106 15.14 -0.05 -3.31
CA THR A 106 14.42 -0.17 -2.04
C THR A 106 12.94 -0.48 -2.30
N GLU A 107 12.41 -0.01 -3.43
CA GLU A 107 11.09 -0.32 -3.98
C GLU A 107 10.81 -1.82 -4.18
N ARG A 108 11.82 -2.60 -4.60
CA ARG A 108 11.75 -4.05 -4.83
C ARG A 108 11.83 -4.82 -3.51
N LEU A 109 12.56 -4.30 -2.52
CA LEU A 109 12.56 -4.80 -1.15
C LEU A 109 11.21 -4.53 -0.46
N CYS A 110 10.67 -3.31 -0.62
CA CYS A 110 9.35 -2.94 -0.10
C CYS A 110 8.22 -3.84 -0.63
N SER A 111 8.36 -4.35 -1.85
CA SER A 111 7.38 -5.25 -2.48
C SER A 111 7.68 -6.75 -2.29
N SER A 112 8.73 -7.09 -1.53
CA SER A 112 9.12 -8.47 -1.27
C SER A 112 8.37 -9.05 -0.08
N THR A 113 7.93 -10.30 -0.20
CA THR A 113 7.40 -11.09 0.91
C THR A 113 8.45 -11.35 2.00
N ALA A 114 9.74 -11.21 1.68
CA ALA A 114 10.85 -11.33 2.63
C ALA A 114 10.97 -10.13 3.59
N LEU A 115 10.24 -9.04 3.34
CA LEU A 115 10.32 -7.80 4.13
C LEU A 115 9.93 -8.01 5.60
N GLY A 116 8.85 -8.77 5.86
CA GLY A 116 8.43 -9.10 7.23
C GLY A 116 9.51 -9.87 7.97
N SER A 117 10.04 -10.93 7.35
CA SER A 117 11.11 -11.75 7.90
C SER A 117 12.38 -10.96 8.19
N LEU A 118 12.74 -10.01 7.33
CA LEU A 118 13.87 -9.10 7.55
C LEU A 118 13.63 -8.23 8.80
N TRP A 119 12.49 -7.56 8.89
CA TRP A 119 12.17 -6.72 10.06
C TRP A 119 12.08 -7.54 11.35
N LYS A 120 11.43 -8.70 11.33
CA LYS A 120 11.37 -9.64 12.46
C LYS A 120 12.75 -9.94 13.00
N TRP A 121 13.72 -10.18 12.12
CA TRP A 121 15.07 -10.53 12.51
C TRP A 121 15.87 -9.33 13.00
N VAL A 122 15.86 -8.21 12.26
CA VAL A 122 16.61 -7.00 12.63
C VAL A 122 16.12 -6.41 13.96
N ILE A 123 14.81 -6.54 14.23
CA ILE A 123 14.23 -6.21 15.54
C ILE A 123 14.83 -7.09 16.66
N ARG A 124 14.97 -8.40 16.41
CA ARG A 124 15.48 -9.37 17.39
C ARG A 124 17.00 -9.40 17.51
N SER A 125 17.74 -8.90 16.52
CA SER A 125 19.20 -8.96 16.53
C SER A 125 19.76 -8.04 17.62
N ALA A 126 20.89 -8.43 18.21
CA ALA A 126 21.64 -7.56 19.12
C ALA A 126 22.45 -6.49 18.38
N ASP A 127 22.55 -6.60 17.05
CA ASP A 127 23.32 -5.68 16.22
C ASP A 127 22.49 -4.44 15.86
N LYS A 128 22.68 -3.39 16.65
CA LYS A 128 22.06 -2.08 16.46
C LYS A 128 22.46 -1.42 15.14
N SER A 129 23.68 -1.64 14.64
CA SER A 129 24.17 -0.96 13.43
C SER A 129 23.41 -1.37 12.18
N THR A 130 23.08 -2.66 12.06
CA THR A 130 22.24 -3.19 10.98
C THR A 130 20.81 -2.69 11.09
N PHE A 131 20.27 -2.56 12.31
CA PHE A 131 18.96 -1.95 12.54
C PHE A 131 18.90 -0.50 12.09
N ASP A 132 19.84 0.32 12.55
CA ASP A 132 19.89 1.75 12.25
C ASP A 132 20.05 2.01 10.74
N THR A 133 20.95 1.27 10.08
CA THR A 133 21.19 1.41 8.63
C THR A 133 19.95 1.05 7.82
N LEU A 134 19.24 -0.01 8.21
CA LEU A 134 18.01 -0.40 7.53
C LEU A 134 16.91 0.65 7.74
N ALA A 135 16.74 1.09 8.99
CA ALA A 135 15.76 2.11 9.34
C ALA A 135 15.99 3.43 8.61
N GLU A 136 17.24 3.88 8.52
CA GLU A 136 17.60 5.10 7.79
C GLU A 136 17.21 5.01 6.30
N LYS A 137 17.50 3.89 5.65
CA LYS A 137 17.11 3.67 4.23
C LYS A 137 15.60 3.74 4.04
N PHE A 138 14.81 3.22 4.99
CA PHE A 138 13.35 3.28 4.92
C PHE A 138 12.80 4.68 5.25
N GLN A 139 13.42 5.41 6.18
CA GLN A 139 13.03 6.80 6.47
C GLN A 139 13.20 7.73 5.26
N GLN A 140 14.15 7.43 4.37
CA GLN A 140 14.41 8.19 3.14
C GLN A 140 13.46 7.84 1.97
N LEU A 141 12.57 6.87 2.13
CA LEU A 141 11.61 6.50 1.08
C LEU A 141 10.47 7.50 0.94
N GLU A 142 9.88 7.52 -0.26
CA GLU A 142 8.62 8.19 -0.50
C GLU A 142 7.53 7.64 0.44
N PRO A 143 6.79 8.51 1.16
CA PRO A 143 5.79 8.06 2.14
C PRO A 143 4.68 7.17 1.55
N SER A 144 4.45 7.21 0.23
CA SER A 144 3.51 6.32 -0.46
C SER A 144 3.97 4.86 -0.51
N GLN A 145 5.29 4.63 -0.52
CA GLN A 145 5.92 3.31 -0.59
C GLN A 145 6.09 2.64 0.79
N LEU A 146 5.97 3.41 1.87
CA LEU A 146 6.10 2.92 3.25
C LEU A 146 4.96 2.00 3.71
N ARG A 147 3.89 1.83 2.93
CA ARG A 147 2.74 1.00 3.33
C ARG A 147 3.16 -0.42 3.74
N LEU A 148 3.85 -1.12 2.85
CA LEU A 148 4.24 -2.52 3.08
C LEU A 148 5.28 -2.64 4.21
N VAL A 149 6.09 -1.60 4.40
CA VAL A 149 7.07 -1.50 5.49
C VAL A 149 6.36 -1.37 6.84
N VAL A 150 5.38 -0.48 6.95
CA VAL A 150 4.60 -0.28 8.18
C VAL A 150 3.78 -1.52 8.50
N GLU A 151 3.19 -2.19 7.49
CA GLU A 151 2.47 -3.47 7.67
C GLU A 151 3.43 -4.55 8.22
N ALA A 152 4.60 -4.74 7.59
CA ALA A 152 5.61 -5.69 8.04
C ALA A 152 6.13 -5.43 9.48
N ILE A 153 6.37 -4.17 9.83
CA ILE A 153 6.79 -3.79 11.18
C ILE A 153 5.68 -4.10 12.20
N SER A 154 4.42 -3.81 11.85
CA SER A 154 3.28 -3.96 12.76
C SER A 154 3.06 -5.40 13.23
N GLU A 155 3.42 -6.38 12.40
CA GLU A 155 3.35 -7.82 12.74
C GLU A 155 4.40 -8.25 13.77
N HIS A 156 5.43 -7.43 14.02
CA HIS A 156 6.59 -7.81 14.83
C HIS A 156 6.87 -6.87 16.01
N VAL A 157 6.25 -5.69 16.03
CA VAL A 157 6.44 -4.68 17.08
C VAL A 157 5.84 -5.08 18.43
N GLY A 158 4.87 -6.00 18.47
CA GLY A 158 4.15 -6.40 19.69
C GLY A 158 5.02 -7.08 20.77
N GLY A 159 6.25 -7.49 20.42
CA GLY A 159 7.22 -8.04 21.36
C GLY A 159 8.30 -7.07 21.83
N ILE A 160 8.26 -5.80 21.41
CA ILE A 160 9.24 -4.78 21.76
C ILE A 160 8.69 -3.92 22.91
N ASP A 161 9.52 -3.63 23.91
CA ASP A 161 9.13 -2.67 24.95
C ASP A 161 9.01 -1.27 24.35
N SER A 162 7.98 -0.53 24.74
CA SER A 162 7.80 0.88 24.39
C SER A 162 8.96 1.78 24.81
N SER A 163 9.77 1.39 25.79
CA SER A 163 10.97 2.12 26.21
C SER A 163 12.24 1.74 25.42
N ASP A 164 12.16 0.78 24.49
CA ASP A 164 13.28 0.39 23.65
C ASP A 164 13.53 1.44 22.56
N GLU A 165 14.79 1.84 22.35
CA GLU A 165 15.18 2.79 21.30
C GLU A 165 14.73 2.31 19.90
N LYS A 166 14.68 1.00 19.66
CA LYS A 166 14.15 0.43 18.42
C LYS A 166 12.69 0.78 18.23
N PHE A 167 11.89 0.81 19.30
CA PHE A 167 10.48 1.19 19.23
C PHE A 167 10.31 2.64 18.79
N GLU A 168 11.16 3.55 19.28
CA GLU A 168 11.18 4.96 18.85
C GLU A 168 11.49 5.10 17.35
N VAL A 169 12.47 4.35 16.86
CA VAL A 169 12.82 4.37 15.44
C VAL A 169 11.69 3.81 14.58
N LEU A 170 11.07 2.69 14.95
CA LEU A 170 9.93 2.12 14.22
C LEU A 170 8.71 3.07 14.21
N THR A 171 8.45 3.74 15.33
CA THR A 171 7.37 4.74 15.40
C THR A 171 7.66 5.96 14.53
N SER A 172 8.92 6.39 14.40
CA SER A 172 9.30 7.47 13.48
C SER A 172 8.99 7.12 12.01
N ILE A 173 9.25 5.87 11.58
CA ILE A 173 8.93 5.40 10.21
C ILE A 173 7.42 5.44 9.99
N ALA A 174 6.63 4.96 10.95
CA ALA A 174 5.18 5.00 10.89
C ALA A 174 4.63 6.45 10.87
N ALA A 175 5.28 7.36 11.61
CA ALA A 175 4.88 8.77 11.68
C ALA A 175 5.02 9.49 10.33
N VAL A 176 6.06 9.18 9.55
CA VAL A 176 6.23 9.70 8.17
C VAL A 176 5.02 9.34 7.32
N ARG A 177 4.61 8.06 7.34
CA ARG A 177 3.44 7.57 6.60
C ARG A 177 2.14 8.21 7.08
N MET A 178 1.93 8.30 8.39
CA MET A 178 0.72 8.88 8.99
C MET A 178 0.56 10.35 8.64
N THR A 179 1.65 11.12 8.66
CA THR A 179 1.63 12.55 8.33
C THR A 179 1.25 12.77 6.86
N TRP A 180 1.80 11.96 5.95
CA TRP A 180 1.40 11.98 4.55
C TRP A 180 -0.07 11.59 4.37
N LEU A 181 -0.56 10.55 5.06
CA LEU A 181 -1.97 10.15 4.97
C LEU A 181 -2.91 11.28 5.42
N LYS A 182 -2.56 11.99 6.49
CA LYS A 182 -3.31 13.17 6.95
C LYS A 182 -3.35 14.26 5.88
N SER A 183 -2.24 14.53 5.18
CA SER A 183 -2.24 15.54 4.11
C SER A 183 -3.09 15.12 2.90
N GLN A 184 -3.11 13.82 2.57
CA GLN A 184 -4.00 13.29 1.51
C GLN A 184 -5.49 13.47 1.86
N VAL A 185 -5.84 13.29 3.13
CA VAL A 185 -7.23 13.45 3.59
C VAL A 185 -7.62 14.91 3.77
N GLN A 186 -6.70 15.77 4.24
CA GLN A 186 -6.95 17.21 4.40
C GLN A 186 -7.12 17.94 3.05
N GLY A 187 -6.50 17.45 1.98
CA GLY A 187 -6.72 17.94 0.61
C GLY A 187 -8.05 17.50 -0.01
N GLN A 188 -8.72 16.50 0.58
CA GLN A 188 -10.10 16.14 0.25
C GLN A 188 -11.05 16.95 1.11
N THR A 189 -11.34 18.17 0.68
CA THR A 189 -12.49 18.92 1.19
C THR A 189 -13.73 18.04 1.03
N VAL A 190 -14.26 17.53 2.14
CA VAL A 190 -15.62 16.98 2.19
C VAL A 190 -16.49 18.07 1.57
N LYS A 191 -17.06 17.80 0.39
CA LYS A 191 -17.91 18.76 -0.30
C LYS A 191 -18.91 19.32 0.73
N PRO A 192 -18.94 20.64 1.00
CA PRO A 192 -19.86 21.18 1.97
C PRO A 192 -21.27 20.74 1.58
N PHE A 193 -22.03 20.32 2.58
CA PHE A 193 -23.38 19.83 2.37
C PHE A 193 -24.18 20.84 1.54
N SER A 194 -24.81 20.35 0.47
CA SER A 194 -25.58 21.16 -0.47
C SER A 194 -26.96 20.55 -0.66
N TRP A 195 -27.98 21.41 -0.67
CA TRP A 195 -29.35 21.05 -1.04
C TRP A 195 -29.56 20.97 -2.56
N GLU A 196 -28.53 21.22 -3.37
CA GLU A 196 -28.64 21.13 -4.81
C GLU A 196 -28.70 19.68 -5.27
N MET A 197 -29.68 19.37 -6.10
CA MET A 197 -29.78 18.12 -6.84
C MET A 197 -29.64 18.43 -8.33
N PRO A 198 -28.43 18.68 -8.87
CA PRO A 198 -28.23 19.25 -10.21
C PRO A 198 -28.88 18.43 -11.34
N ASN A 199 -28.94 17.12 -11.13
CA ASN A 199 -29.48 16.16 -12.09
C ASN A 199 -30.96 15.84 -11.84
N ALA A 200 -31.63 16.52 -10.90
CA ALA A 200 -33.03 16.29 -10.59
C ALA A 200 -33.90 16.47 -11.84
N VAL A 201 -34.80 15.52 -12.08
CA VAL A 201 -35.78 15.57 -13.17
C VAL A 201 -37.18 15.61 -12.56
N PHE A 202 -37.97 16.61 -12.94
CA PHE A 202 -39.36 16.73 -12.53
C PHE A 202 -40.22 17.09 -13.76
N PRO A 203 -40.70 16.09 -14.52
CA PRO A 203 -41.27 16.30 -15.85
C PRO A 203 -42.51 17.20 -15.85
N ASP A 204 -43.33 17.11 -14.81
CA ASP A 204 -44.64 17.76 -14.75
C ASP A 204 -44.56 19.27 -14.50
N ASN A 205 -43.42 19.80 -14.01
CA ASN A 205 -43.31 21.20 -13.62
C ASN A 205 -41.86 21.74 -13.61
N ALA A 206 -41.55 22.62 -14.56
CA ALA A 206 -40.22 23.23 -14.69
C ALA A 206 -39.79 24.06 -13.47
N ARG A 207 -40.73 24.71 -12.76
CA ARG A 207 -40.40 25.50 -11.56
C ARG A 207 -40.01 24.61 -10.38
N ILE A 208 -40.70 23.48 -10.21
CA ILE A 208 -40.34 22.48 -9.19
C ILE A 208 -38.97 21.87 -9.54
N GLN A 209 -38.71 21.57 -10.81
CA GLN A 209 -37.39 21.10 -11.24
C GLN A 209 -36.28 22.11 -10.94
N ALA A 210 -36.50 23.39 -11.24
CA ALA A 210 -35.54 24.46 -10.95
C ALA A 210 -35.28 24.58 -9.44
N PHE A 211 -36.31 24.51 -8.60
CA PHE A 211 -36.16 24.46 -7.15
C PHE A 211 -35.31 23.28 -6.70
N LEU A 212 -35.59 22.07 -7.21
CA LEU A 212 -34.84 20.86 -6.84
C LEU A 212 -33.33 20.99 -7.14
N ARG A 213 -33.00 21.66 -8.25
CA ARG A 213 -31.61 21.94 -8.65
C ARG A 213 -30.97 23.12 -7.91
N GLY A 214 -31.76 23.95 -7.24
CA GLY A 214 -31.28 25.13 -6.50
C GLY A 214 -30.83 24.83 -5.07
N HIS A 215 -30.43 25.87 -4.33
CA HIS A 215 -29.92 25.78 -2.96
C HIS A 215 -31.00 25.78 -1.88
N GLU A 216 -32.23 26.14 -2.23
CA GLU A 216 -33.34 26.24 -1.27
C GLU A 216 -33.76 24.86 -0.75
N MET A 217 -34.05 24.77 0.54
CA MET A 217 -34.43 23.52 1.21
C MET A 217 -35.90 23.14 0.97
N SER A 218 -36.78 24.13 0.88
CA SER A 218 -38.23 23.93 0.84
C SER A 218 -38.93 24.93 -0.08
N MET A 219 -40.03 24.53 -0.71
CA MET A 219 -40.92 25.42 -1.46
C MET A 219 -42.39 25.00 -1.29
N THR A 220 -43.32 25.91 -1.58
CA THR A 220 -44.74 25.56 -1.74
C THR A 220 -45.15 25.62 -3.22
N THR A 221 -46.18 24.87 -3.58
CA THR A 221 -46.74 24.91 -4.94
C THR A 221 -47.64 26.12 -5.19
N THR A 222 -47.78 27.04 -4.23
CA THR A 222 -48.60 28.24 -4.38
C THR A 222 -48.11 29.08 -5.56
N GLY A 223 -49.00 29.44 -6.49
CA GLY A 223 -48.64 30.15 -7.72
C GLY A 223 -47.87 29.31 -8.76
N VAL A 224 -47.64 28.02 -8.48
CA VAL A 224 -46.98 27.05 -9.38
C VAL A 224 -47.97 25.99 -9.86
N ARG A 225 -48.91 25.60 -9.00
CA ARG A 225 -49.99 24.66 -9.30
C ARG A 225 -51.23 25.00 -8.49
N VAL A 226 -52.39 24.86 -9.12
CA VAL A 226 -53.69 25.04 -8.46
C VAL A 226 -54.30 23.66 -8.22
N PHE A 227 -54.87 23.45 -7.04
CA PHE A 227 -55.60 22.24 -6.69
C PHE A 227 -57.07 22.55 -6.48
N SER A 228 -57.94 21.60 -6.82
CA SER A 228 -59.40 21.72 -6.60
C SER A 228 -59.79 21.56 -5.12
N GLY A 229 -58.86 21.11 -4.27
CA GLY A 229 -59.09 20.83 -2.86
C GLY A 229 -57.92 20.07 -2.24
N LEU A 230 -57.94 19.97 -0.90
CA LEU A 230 -56.96 19.19 -0.14
C LEU A 230 -56.85 17.71 -0.60
N PRO A 231 -57.94 17.02 -1.00
CA PRO A 231 -57.84 15.65 -1.54
C PRO A 231 -56.98 15.58 -2.82
N ALA A 232 -57.07 16.59 -3.70
CA ALA A 232 -56.27 16.64 -4.91
C ALA A 232 -54.79 16.92 -4.62
N ALA A 233 -54.51 17.84 -3.67
CA ALA A 233 -53.16 18.10 -3.20
C ALA A 233 -52.51 16.86 -2.55
N ARG A 234 -53.28 16.13 -1.73
CA ARG A 234 -52.83 14.88 -1.10
C ARG A 234 -52.54 13.79 -2.13
N LYS A 235 -53.43 13.59 -3.10
CA LYS A 235 -53.20 12.63 -4.19
C LYS A 235 -51.90 12.95 -4.94
N TYR A 236 -51.67 14.23 -5.24
CA TYR A 236 -50.45 14.69 -5.91
C TYR A 236 -49.19 14.42 -5.09
N ALA A 237 -49.19 14.75 -3.79
CA ALA A 237 -48.07 14.49 -2.89
C ALA A 237 -47.68 13.01 -2.84
N ASN A 238 -48.67 12.11 -2.88
CA ASN A 238 -48.47 10.67 -2.81
C ASN A 238 -48.07 10.02 -4.16
N SER A 239 -48.28 10.70 -5.29
CA SER A 239 -48.00 10.15 -6.63
C SER A 239 -46.71 10.66 -7.25
N ALA A 240 -46.01 11.59 -6.60
CA ALA A 240 -44.80 12.21 -7.15
C ALA A 240 -43.65 11.19 -7.23
N GLN A 241 -43.18 10.91 -8.45
CA GLN A 241 -41.99 10.10 -8.68
C GLN A 241 -40.72 10.93 -8.44
N GLN A 242 -39.70 10.29 -7.90
CA GLN A 242 -38.41 10.90 -7.62
C GLN A 242 -37.37 10.32 -8.58
N THR A 243 -36.83 11.16 -9.46
CA THR A 243 -35.82 10.78 -10.44
C THR A 243 -34.60 11.67 -10.25
N ASN A 244 -33.49 11.06 -9.80
CA ASN A 244 -32.25 11.76 -9.46
C ASN A 244 -32.43 12.90 -8.44
N CYS A 245 -33.40 12.76 -7.55
CA CYS A 245 -33.72 13.73 -6.49
C CYS A 245 -34.28 13.01 -5.27
N SER A 246 -34.29 13.69 -4.12
CA SER A 246 -34.83 13.16 -2.87
C SER A 246 -35.62 14.25 -2.14
N PHE A 247 -36.92 14.04 -1.92
CA PHE A 247 -37.74 15.02 -1.20
C PHE A 247 -38.97 14.37 -0.52
N LYS A 248 -39.60 15.12 0.37
CA LYS A 248 -40.93 14.84 0.93
C LYS A 248 -41.93 15.87 0.44
N MET A 249 -43.20 15.45 0.33
CA MET A 249 -44.31 16.32 -0.02
C MET A 249 -45.40 16.24 1.04
N GLU A 250 -45.85 17.39 1.53
CA GLU A 250 -46.89 17.49 2.56
C GLU A 250 -48.03 18.40 2.06
N PRO A 251 -49.27 17.88 1.96
CA PRO A 251 -50.41 18.69 1.53
C PRO A 251 -50.90 19.61 2.65
N GLY A 252 -51.27 20.84 2.30
CA GLY A 252 -51.78 21.85 3.22
C GLY A 252 -52.92 22.68 2.60
N GLY A 253 -53.48 23.59 3.40
CA GLY A 253 -54.55 24.50 2.99
C GLY A 253 -55.96 23.88 2.98
N ARG A 254 -56.92 24.63 2.44
CA ARG A 254 -58.35 24.25 2.38
C ARG A 254 -59.00 24.78 1.09
N GLY A 255 -59.95 24.03 0.54
CA GLY A 255 -60.71 24.46 -0.64
C GLY A 255 -59.78 24.81 -1.80
N LYS A 256 -60.00 25.97 -2.42
CA LYS A 256 -59.18 26.46 -3.55
C LYS A 256 -57.78 26.94 -3.14
N ASP A 257 -57.53 27.12 -1.85
CA ASP A 257 -56.22 27.51 -1.29
C ASP A 257 -55.38 26.29 -0.89
N ALA A 258 -55.73 25.08 -1.35
CA ALA A 258 -54.93 23.90 -1.13
C ALA A 258 -53.58 23.99 -1.85
N TYR A 259 -52.50 23.53 -1.20
CA TYR A 259 -51.15 23.52 -1.73
C TYR A 259 -50.38 22.28 -1.26
N VAL A 260 -49.17 22.09 -1.78
CA VAL A 260 -48.22 21.09 -1.30
C VAL A 260 -46.90 21.78 -0.97
N THR A 261 -46.36 21.48 0.21
CA THR A 261 -44.99 21.84 0.60
C THR A 261 -44.05 20.73 0.13
N ILE A 262 -42.99 21.10 -0.57
CA ILE A 262 -41.94 20.18 -1.05
C ILE A 262 -40.68 20.48 -0.26
N THR A 263 -40.15 19.50 0.47
CA THR A 263 -38.94 19.66 1.30
C THR A 263 -37.90 18.63 0.88
N LYS A 264 -36.71 19.11 0.51
CA LYS A 264 -35.59 18.25 0.12
C LYS A 264 -35.11 17.42 1.32
N THR A 265 -34.69 16.19 1.05
CA THR A 265 -34.16 15.29 2.08
C THR A 265 -32.66 15.10 1.93
N ARG A 266 -31.98 15.00 3.08
CA ARG A 266 -30.55 14.72 3.12
C ARG A 266 -30.33 13.24 2.76
N THR A 267 -29.61 12.99 1.67
CA THR A 267 -29.04 11.69 1.33
C THR A 267 -27.61 11.61 1.81
#